data_AF-A0A7X2MR12-F1
#
_entry.id   AF-A0A7X2MR12-F1
#
_cell.length_a   1.000
_cell.length_b   1.000
_cell.length_c   1.000
_cell.angle_alpha   90.00
_cell.angle_beta   90.00
_cell.angle_gamma   90.00
#
_symmetry.space_group_name_H-M   'P 1'
#
loop_
_entity.id
_entity.type
_entity.pdbx_description
1 polymer ?
#
loop_
_entity_poly.entity_id
_entity_poly.type
_entity_poly.pdbx_seq_one_letter_code
_entity_poly.pdbx_strand_id
1 'polypeptide(L)' 'LLIEQKGQLPLPGDVIDITPLHFQIIEATDYRIDLVRVTKDKPHDEDEEG' A
#
# COMPACT_ATOMS: atom_id res chain seq x y z
N LEU A 1 6.76 -5.02 11.12
CA LEU A 1 6.02 -3.72 11.10
C LEU A 1 6.17 -3.07 9.71
N LEU A 2 5.29 -2.17 9.27
CA LEU A 2 5.48 -1.38 8.02
C LEU A 2 6.76 -0.51 8.02
N ILE A 3 7.46 -0.41 9.16
CA ILE A 3 8.68 0.37 9.38
C ILE A 3 9.87 -0.55 9.75
N GLU A 4 10.02 -1.68 9.05
CA GLU A 4 11.19 -2.56 9.21
C GLU A 4 11.86 -2.89 7.86
N GLN A 5 12.05 -1.87 7.03
CA GLN A 5 13.00 -1.98 5.94
C GLN A 5 13.74 -0.64 5.77
N LYS A 6 14.99 -0.61 6.23
CA LYS A 6 16.03 0.39 5.87
C LYS A 6 15.92 1.83 6.41
N GLY A 7 15.20 2.08 7.50
CA GLY A 7 15.39 3.32 8.29
C GLY A 7 15.08 4.64 7.55
N GLN A 8 14.41 4.59 6.40
CA GLN A 8 13.89 5.74 5.68
C GLN A 8 12.38 5.59 5.60
N LEU A 9 11.67 6.68 5.91
CA LEU A 9 10.22 6.72 5.76
C LEU A 9 9.85 6.77 4.28
N PRO A 10 8.84 6.00 3.86
CA PRO A 10 8.22 6.14 2.55
C PRO A 10 7.75 7.57 2.31
N LEU A 11 7.97 8.08 1.11
CA LEU A 11 7.55 9.42 0.68
C LEU A 11 6.11 9.38 0.14
N PRO A 12 5.38 10.51 0.17
CA PRO A 12 4.12 10.64 -0.55
C PRO A 12 4.29 10.25 -2.03
N GLY A 13 3.45 9.32 -2.49
CA GLY A 13 3.52 8.74 -3.83
C GLY A 13 4.12 7.33 -3.87
N ASP A 14 4.89 6.91 -2.85
CA ASP A 14 5.42 5.56 -2.78
C ASP A 14 4.30 4.53 -2.66
N VAL A 15 4.53 3.37 -3.28
CA VAL A 15 3.63 2.21 -3.22
C VAL A 15 4.39 1.04 -2.61
N ILE A 16 3.81 0.45 -1.58
CA ILE A 16 4.31 -0.76 -0.92
C ILE A 16 3.33 -1.89 -1.24
N ASP A 17 3.83 -2.89 -1.96
CA ASP A 17 3.05 -4.04 -2.37
C ASP A 17 3.21 -5.20 -1.39
N ILE A 18 2.10 -5.63 -0.81
CA ILE A 18 2.00 -6.82 0.03
C ILE A 18 0.77 -7.60 -0.45
N THR A 19 0.96 -8.42 -1.48
CA THR A 19 -0.12 -9.16 -2.16
C THR A 19 -1.07 -9.82 -1.16
N PRO A 20 -2.40 -9.64 -1.30
CA PRO A 20 -3.12 -8.98 -2.40
C PRO A 20 -3.39 -7.48 -2.15
N LEU A 21 -2.61 -6.80 -1.31
CA LEU A 21 -2.82 -5.42 -0.91
C LEU A 21 -1.74 -4.51 -1.47
N HIS A 22 -2.16 -3.32 -1.89
CA HIS A 22 -1.28 -2.22 -2.28
C HIS A 22 -1.51 -1.07 -1.32
N PHE A 23 -0.41 -0.56 -0.76
CA PHE A 23 -0.42 0.56 0.17
C PHE A 23 0.23 1.75 -0.50
N GLN A 24 -0.57 2.74 -0.90
CA GLN A 24 -0.07 3.99 -1.46
C GLN A 24 0.01 5.05 -0.35
N ILE A 25 1.19 5.63 -0.18
CA ILE A 25 1.40 6.73 0.76
C ILE A 25 0.83 8.00 0.16
N ILE A 26 -0.16 8.60 0.80
CA ILE A 26 -0.80 9.84 0.34
C ILE A 26 -0.17 11.03 1.05
N GLU A 27 0.03 10.93 2.37
CA GLU A 27 0.63 11.98 3.18
C GLU A 27 1.56 11.38 4.23
N ALA A 28 2.74 11.99 4.36
CA ALA A 28 3.74 11.66 5.37
C ALA A 28 4.53 12.91 5.76
N THR A 29 4.99 12.93 6.99
CA THR A 29 6.04 13.83 7.48
C THR A 29 7.39 13.13 7.42
N ASP A 30 8.45 13.84 7.78
CA ASP A 30 9.80 13.27 7.92
C ASP A 30 9.90 12.15 8.98
N TYR A 31 8.86 11.93 9.79
CA TYR A 31 8.89 10.99 10.92
C TYR A 31 7.72 10.00 11.00
N ARG A 32 6.62 10.25 10.29
CA ARG A 32 5.44 9.36 10.33
C ARG A 32 4.63 9.46 9.06
N ILE A 33 3.89 8.40 8.77
CA ILE A 33 2.86 8.37 7.74
C ILE A 33 1.56 8.86 8.37
N ASP A 34 0.91 9.85 7.75
CA ASP A 34 -0.37 10.40 8.21
C ASP A 34 -1.55 9.76 7.47
N LEU A 35 -1.41 9.50 6.16
CA LEU A 35 -2.48 8.94 5.33
C LEU A 35 -1.96 7.90 4.33
N VAL A 36 -2.63 6.75 4.31
CA VAL A 36 -2.39 5.66 3.36
C VAL A 36 -3.70 5.30 2.67
N ARG A 37 -3.62 5.11 1.35
CA ARG A 37 -4.68 4.45 0.58
C ARG A 37 -4.34 2.97 0.47
N VAL A 38 -5.29 2.11 0.82
CA VAL A 38 -5.17 0.66 0.67
C VAL A 38 -6.11 0.20 -0.42
N THR A 39 -5.57 -0.48 -1.42
CA THR A 39 -6.37 -1.21 -2.43
C THR A 39 -6.08 -2.69 -2.31
N LYS A 40 -7.10 -3.52 -2.56
CA LYS A 40 -6.94 -4.96 -2.66
C LYS A 40 -7.06 -5.36 -4.12
N ASP A 41 -6.17 -6.23 -4.59
CA ASP A 41 -6.37 -6.95 -5.83
C ASP A 41 -7.77 -7.57 -5.80
N LYS A 42 -8.55 -7.31 -6.85
CA LYS A 42 -9.79 -8.06 -7.01
C LYS A 42 -9.37 -9.53 -7.11
N PRO A 43 -10.00 -10.46 -6.36
CA PRO A 43 -9.85 -11.86 -6.70
C PRO A 43 -10.22 -11.98 -8.17
N HIS A 44 -9.34 -12.63 -8.92
CA HIS A 44 -9.64 -13.09 -10.27
C HIS A 44 -10.63 -14.25 -10.13
N ASP A 45 -11.83 -13.95 -9.64
CA ASP A 45 -12.96 -14.85 -9.82
C ASP A 45 -13.41 -14.62 -11.26
N GLU A 46 -12.69 -15.28 -12.16
CA GLU A 46 -13.30 -15.83 -13.37
C GLU A 46 -14.38 -16.80 -12.90
N ASP A 47 -15.58 -16.29 -12.68
CA ASP A 47 -16.78 -17.08 -12.87
C ASP A 47 -17.58 -16.44 -14.01
N GLU A 48 -17.61 -17.23 -15.08
CA GLU A 48 -18.24 -17.05 -16.38
C GLU A 48 -19.74 -16.69 -16.31
N GLU A 49 -20.18 -16.00 -17.35
CA GLU A 49 -21.50 -16.06 -18.01
C GLU A 49 -22.73 -16.55 -17.22
N GLY A 50 -23.67 -15.62 -17.01
CA GLY A 50 -25.08 -15.90 -16.69
C GLY A 50 -25.99 -14.73 -17.06
#